data_AF-A0A167JPW3-F1
#
_entry.id   AF-A0A167JPW3-F1
#
_cell.length_a   1.000
_cell.length_b   1.000
_cell.length_c   1.000
_cell.angle_alpha   90.00
_cell.angle_beta   90.00
_cell.angle_gamma   90.00
#
_symmetry.space_group_name_H-M   'P 1'
#
loop_
_entity.id
_entity.type
_entity.pdbx_description
1 polymer ?
#
loop_
_entity_poly.entity_id
_entity_poly.type
_entity_poly.pdbx_seq_one_letter_code
_entity_poly.pdbx_strand_id
1 'polypeptide(L)'
;MIQGWLLEAALGERIGVTDEEWEVIGPLLPPERGRGCRPAQDNRPYFEGMMWIARTGAQWRHLPDEYGKWNSVFRRYRRWVTTGVFDAMLETLAELAGRDT
;
A
#
# COMPACT_ATOMS: atom_id res chain seq x y z
N MET A 1 -13.92 -26.28 8.08
CA MET A 1 -14.27 -25.25 9.10
C MET A 1 -13.08 -24.98 10.03
N ILE A 2 -11.89 -24.70 9.47
CA ILE A 2 -10.70 -24.22 10.19
C ILE A 2 -10.00 -23.16 9.28
N GLN A 3 -10.77 -22.21 8.73
CA GLN A 3 -10.19 -21.17 7.84
C GLN A 3 -10.59 -19.73 8.23
N GLY A 4 -11.21 -19.51 9.39
CA GLY A 4 -11.57 -18.16 9.85
C GLY A 4 -10.73 -17.70 11.05
N TRP A 5 -10.63 -18.54 12.08
CA TRP A 5 -10.14 -18.14 13.39
C TRP A 5 -8.62 -17.89 13.47
N LEU A 6 -7.82 -18.54 12.62
CA LEU A 6 -6.37 -18.33 12.60
C LEU A 6 -5.96 -17.08 11.81
N LEU A 7 -6.79 -16.66 10.85
CA LEU A 7 -6.57 -15.43 10.09
C LEU A 7 -6.90 -14.22 10.98
N GLU A 8 -8.07 -14.19 11.62
CA GLU A 8 -8.45 -13.08 12.52
C GLU A 8 -7.40 -12.78 13.61
N ALA A 9 -6.79 -13.80 14.22
CA ALA A 9 -5.79 -13.63 15.28
C ALA A 9 -4.40 -13.17 14.78
N ALA A 10 -4.03 -13.47 13.53
CA ALA A 10 -2.81 -12.95 12.90
C ALA A 10 -3.03 -11.60 12.18
N LEU A 11 -4.30 -11.20 11.98
CA LEU A 11 -4.73 -10.01 11.23
C LEU A 11 -5.23 -8.86 12.13
N GLY A 12 -5.28 -9.03 13.45
CA GLY A 12 -5.75 -8.02 14.40
C GLY A 12 -4.77 -6.87 14.68
N GLU A 13 -3.52 -6.99 14.23
CA GLU A 13 -2.56 -5.89 14.22
C GLU A 13 -2.63 -5.21 12.86
N ARG A 14 -3.00 -3.92 12.85
CA ARG A 14 -3.08 -3.07 11.64
C ARG A 14 -1.91 -3.40 10.71
N ILE A 15 -2.22 -3.95 9.54
CA ILE A 15 -1.23 -4.12 8.47
C ILE A 15 -0.97 -2.73 7.88
N GLY A 16 -0.13 -1.97 8.56
CA GLY A 16 0.19 -0.59 8.21
C GLY A 16 1.69 -0.37 8.28
N VAL A 17 2.10 0.74 7.67
CA VAL A 17 3.49 1.21 7.69
C VAL A 17 3.65 2.08 8.93
N THR A 18 4.73 1.91 9.69
CA THR A 18 5.03 2.81 10.83
C THR A 18 5.24 4.23 10.31
N ASP A 19 5.14 5.23 11.20
CA ASP A 19 5.40 6.61 10.77
C ASP A 19 6.83 6.78 10.26
N GLU A 20 7.80 6.12 10.89
CA GLU A 20 9.22 6.12 10.49
C GLU A 20 9.42 5.47 9.11
N GLU A 21 8.81 4.31 8.86
CA GLU A 21 8.86 3.68 7.54
C GLU A 21 8.15 4.54 6.48
N TRP A 22 7.07 5.23 6.87
CA TRP A 22 6.32 6.10 5.96
C TRP A 22 7.09 7.36 5.59
N GLU A 23 7.92 7.90 6.48
CA GLU A 23 8.83 9.01 6.17
C GLU A 23 9.82 8.65 5.06
N VAL A 24 10.20 7.38 4.95
CA VAL A 24 11.07 6.88 3.88
C VAL A 24 10.26 6.57 2.61
N ILE A 25 9.14 5.87 2.72
CA ILE A 25 8.36 5.37 1.56
C ILE A 25 7.53 6.48 0.91
N GLY A 26 6.86 7.31 1.71
CA GLY A 26 5.92 8.34 1.25
C GLY A 26 6.48 9.25 0.16
N PRO A 27 7.71 9.80 0.32
CA PRO A 27 8.36 10.62 -0.71
C PRO A 27 8.69 9.91 -2.02
N LEU A 28 8.84 8.58 -2.01
CA LEU A 28 9.14 7.77 -3.21
C LEU A 28 7.90 7.53 -4.07
N LEU A 29 6.71 7.74 -3.51
CA LEU A 29 5.46 7.57 -4.23
C LEU A 29 5.16 8.81 -5.08
N PRO A 30 4.62 8.64 -6.29
CA PRO A 30 4.27 9.77 -7.12
C PRO A 30 3.20 10.63 -6.43
N PRO A 31 3.33 11.96 -6.46
CA PRO A 31 2.36 12.85 -5.85
C PRO A 31 1.02 12.66 -6.54
N GLU A 32 -0.05 12.47 -5.76
CA GLU A 32 -1.37 12.40 -6.35
C GLU A 32 -1.86 13.81 -6.67
N ARG A 33 -2.06 14.06 -7.97
CA ARG A 33 -2.71 15.28 -8.43
C ARG A 33 -4.22 15.04 -8.51
N GLY A 34 -4.98 15.89 -7.83
CA GLY A 34 -6.43 15.95 -8.00
C GLY A 34 -6.81 16.10 -9.47
N ARG A 35 -8.04 15.70 -9.83
CA ARG A 35 -8.56 15.84 -11.20
C ARG A 35 -9.85 16.65 -11.17
N GLY A 36 -9.82 17.85 -11.73
CA GLY A 36 -10.96 18.77 -11.73
C GLY A 36 -11.48 19.00 -10.30
N CYS A 37 -12.76 18.70 -10.06
CA CYS A 37 -13.39 18.83 -8.75
C CYS A 37 -13.00 17.73 -7.73
N ARG A 38 -12.16 16.75 -8.10
CA ARG A 38 -11.71 15.71 -7.17
C ARG A 38 -10.39 16.12 -6.50
N PRO A 39 -10.34 16.30 -5.17
CA PRO A 39 -9.11 16.65 -4.47
C PRO A 39 -8.07 15.54 -4.60
N ALA A 40 -6.79 15.92 -4.44
CA ALA A 40 -5.70 14.99 -4.23
C ALA A 40 -6.02 14.12 -2.99
N GLN A 41 -5.73 12.83 -3.06
CA GLN A 41 -5.95 11.94 -1.93
C GLN A 41 -4.60 11.53 -1.34
N ASP A 42 -4.60 11.27 -0.05
CA ASP A 42 -3.41 10.76 0.61
C ASP A 42 -3.03 9.39 0.01
N ASN A 43 -1.74 9.16 -0.18
CA ASN A 43 -1.21 7.89 -0.66
C ASN A 43 -1.12 6.83 0.44
N ARG A 44 -1.06 7.23 1.73
CA ARG A 44 -0.85 6.29 2.84
C ARG A 44 -1.92 5.22 2.94
N PRO A 45 -3.23 5.54 3.01
CA PRO A 45 -4.27 4.50 3.17
C PRO A 45 -4.31 3.55 1.97
N TYR A 46 -3.98 4.07 0.79
CA TYR A 46 -3.91 3.29 -0.45
C TYR A 46 -2.74 2.32 -0.44
N PHE A 47 -1.56 2.77 -0.03
CA PHE A 47 -0.37 1.94 0.08
C PHE A 47 -0.54 0.85 1.14
N GLU A 48 -1.06 1.21 2.32
CA GLU A 48 -1.37 0.25 3.39
C GLU A 48 -2.41 -0.78 2.94
N GLY A 49 -3.44 -0.36 2.20
CA GLY A 49 -4.41 -1.31 1.61
C GLY A 49 -3.80 -2.27 0.60
N MET A 50 -2.81 -1.82 -0.18
CA MET A 50 -2.05 -2.70 -1.08
C MET A 50 -1.19 -3.70 -0.29
N MET A 51 -0.55 -3.25 0.79
CA MET A 51 0.24 -4.11 1.68
C MET A 51 -0.63 -5.15 2.39
N TRP A 52 -1.82 -4.77 2.82
CA TRP A 52 -2.81 -5.70 3.37
C TRP A 52 -3.15 -6.80 2.35
N ILE A 53 -3.44 -6.45 1.10
CA ILE A 53 -3.71 -7.43 0.04
C ILE A 53 -2.48 -8.32 -0.22
N ALA A 54 -1.28 -7.73 -0.28
CA ALA A 54 -0.05 -8.47 -0.51
C ALA A 54 0.26 -9.48 0.62
N ARG A 55 -0.02 -9.10 1.87
CA ARG A 55 0.24 -9.93 3.05
C ARG A 55 -0.81 -11.02 3.28
N THR A 56 -2.07 -10.73 2.95
CA THR A 56 -3.18 -11.67 3.15
C THR A 56 -3.47 -12.57 1.95
N GLY A 57 -3.13 -12.12 0.73
CA GLY A 57 -3.54 -12.76 -0.52
C GLY A 57 -5.05 -12.73 -0.76
N ALA A 58 -5.80 -11.95 0.03
CA ALA A 58 -7.25 -11.86 -0.10
C ALA A 58 -7.65 -11.25 -1.44
N GLN A 59 -8.87 -11.57 -1.90
CA GLN A 59 -9.40 -10.93 -3.10
C GLN A 59 -9.62 -9.44 -2.82
N TRP A 60 -9.35 -8.58 -3.81
CA TRP A 60 -9.53 -7.13 -3.70
C TRP A 60 -10.89 -6.70 -3.13
N ARG A 61 -11.97 -7.43 -3.44
CA ARG A 61 -13.32 -7.14 -2.95
C ARG A 61 -13.49 -7.28 -1.43
N HIS A 62 -12.55 -7.96 -0.77
CA HIS A 62 -12.50 -8.13 0.68
C HIS A 62 -11.58 -7.11 1.37
N LEU A 63 -11.03 -6.14 0.64
CA LEU A 63 -10.24 -5.07 1.26
C LEU A 63 -11.11 -4.33 2.30
N PRO A 64 -10.63 -4.18 3.55
CA PRO A 64 -11.32 -3.40 4.56
C PRO A 64 -11.54 -1.94 4.13
N ASP A 65 -12.72 -1.39 4.44
CA ASP A 65 -13.10 -0.03 4.03
C ASP A 65 -12.24 1.07 4.66
N GLU A 66 -11.50 0.78 5.73
CA GLU A 66 -10.53 1.69 6.37
C GLU A 66 -9.41 2.14 5.41
N TYR A 67 -9.01 1.27 4.46
CA TYR A 67 -8.02 1.60 3.42
C TYR A 67 -8.65 2.32 2.21
N GLY A 68 -9.96 2.59 2.28
CA GLY A 68 -10.77 3.17 1.22
C GLY A 68 -11.37 2.12 0.29
N LYS A 69 -12.14 2.61 -0.69
CA LYS A 69 -12.89 1.73 -1.62
C LYS A 69 -11.92 0.84 -2.40
N TRP A 70 -12.09 -0.48 -2.32
CA TRP A 70 -11.22 -1.47 -2.97
C TRP A 70 -10.92 -1.16 -4.44
N ASN A 71 -11.92 -0.68 -5.20
CA ASN A 71 -11.75 -0.41 -6.63
C ASN A 71 -10.90 0.85 -6.89
N SER A 72 -10.87 1.80 -5.95
CA SER A 72 -9.93 2.92 -6.02
C SER A 72 -8.50 2.44 -5.75
N VAL A 73 -8.32 1.59 -4.73
CA VAL A 73 -7.02 1.01 -4.36
C VAL A 73 -6.46 0.16 -5.50
N PHE A 74 -7.25 -0.76 -6.04
CA PHE A 74 -6.85 -1.58 -7.17
C PHE A 74 -6.46 -0.76 -8.40
N ARG A 75 -7.22 0.29 -8.75
CA ARG A 75 -6.87 1.15 -9.89
C ARG A 75 -5.55 1.89 -9.68
N ARG A 76 -5.28 2.34 -8.45
CA ARG A 76 -4.01 2.99 -8.12
C ARG A 76 -2.86 1.99 -8.16
N TYR A 77 -3.03 0.81 -7.57
CA TYR A 77 -2.08 -0.30 -7.64
C TYR A 77 -1.71 -0.61 -9.08
N ARG A 78 -2.71 -0.87 -9.94
CA ARG A 78 -2.50 -1.18 -11.34
C ARG A 78 -1.74 -0.06 -12.06
N ARG A 79 -2.08 1.21 -11.78
CA ARG A 79 -1.35 2.36 -12.34
C ARG A 79 0.12 2.31 -11.94
N TRP A 80 0.41 2.18 -10.64
CA TRP A 80 1.77 2.17 -10.11
C TRP A 80 2.62 1.02 -10.65
N VAL A 81 2.04 -0.17 -10.77
CA VAL A 81 2.68 -1.31 -11.46
C VAL A 81 3.00 -0.94 -12.91
N THR A 82 2.03 -0.45 -13.67
CA THR A 82 2.25 -0.14 -15.09
C THR A 82 3.22 1.01 -15.34
N THR A 83 3.42 1.89 -14.35
CA THR A 83 4.36 3.01 -14.43
C THR A 83 5.70 2.73 -13.75
N GLY A 84 5.94 1.51 -13.25
CA GLY A 84 7.21 1.11 -12.63
C GLY A 84 7.50 1.78 -11.28
N VAL A 85 6.47 2.26 -10.57
CA VAL A 85 6.64 2.96 -9.28
C VAL A 85 7.27 2.03 -8.23
N PHE A 86 6.81 0.78 -8.18
CA PHE A 86 7.34 -0.20 -7.23
C PHE A 86 8.78 -0.59 -7.56
N ASP A 87 9.14 -0.67 -8.83
CA ASP A 87 10.51 -0.98 -9.26
C ASP A 87 11.47 0.15 -8.87
N ALA A 88 11.10 1.40 -9.17
CA ALA A 88 11.90 2.57 -8.77
C ALA A 88 12.04 2.72 -7.25
N MET A 89 10.96 2.41 -6.52
CA MET A 89 10.97 2.41 -5.06
C MET A 89 11.91 1.34 -4.50
N LEU A 90 11.86 0.11 -5.04
CA LEU A 90 12.74 -0.98 -4.62
C LEU A 90 14.21 -0.68 -4.91
N GLU A 91 14.51 -0.14 -6.09
CA GLU A 91 15.87 0.30 -6.46
C GLU A 91 16.39 1.34 -5.47
N THR A 92 15.59 2.37 -5.16
CA THR A 92 15.97 3.40 -4.19
C THR A 92 16.21 2.83 -2.80
N LEU A 93 15.33 1.94 -2.32
CA LEU A 93 15.49 1.30 -1.01
C LEU A 93 16.72 0.39 -0.95
N ALA A 94 17.01 -0.34 -2.04
CA ALA A 94 18.20 -1.18 -2.13
C ALA A 94 19.50 -0.35 -2.10
N GLU A 95 19.51 0.81 -2.76
CA GLU A 95 20.66 1.73 -2.66
C GLU A 95 20.82 2.32 -1.26
N LEU A 96 19.73 2.64 -0.56
CA LEU A 96 19.80 3.11 0.82
C LEU A 96 20.39 2.03 1.74
N ALA A 97 19.87 0.80 1.65
CA ALA A 97 20.37 -0.32 2.44
C ALA A 97 21.85 -0.67 2.13
N GLY A 98 22.28 -0.50 0.87
CA GLY A 98 23.68 -0.73 0.47
C GLY A 98 24.66 0.37 0.91
N ARG A 99 24.17 1.53 1.37
CA ARG A 99 25.01 2.58 1.98
C ARG A 99 25.26 2.35 3.47
N ASP A 100 24.48 1.47 4.10
CA ASP A 100 24.52 1.18 5.54
C ASP A 100 25.42 -0.03 5.90
N THR A 101 26.01 -0.71 4.91
CA THR A 101 27.00 -1.80 5.07
C THR A 101 28.40 -1.38 4.65
#